data_AF-A0A9Q1BNG7-F1
#
_entry.id   AF-A0A9Q1BNG7-F1
#
_cell.length_a   1.000
_cell.length_b   1.000
_cell.length_c   1.000
_cell.angle_alpha   90.00
_cell.angle_beta   90.00
_cell.angle_gamma   90.00
#
_symmetry.space_group_name_H-M   'P 1'
#
loop_
_entity.id
_entity.type
_entity.pdbx_description
1 polymer ?
#
loop_
_entity_poly.entity_id
_entity_poly.type
_entity_poly.pdbx_seq_one_letter_code
_entity_poly.pdbx_strand_id
1 'polypeptide(L)'
;MQSGFGLLESGSVSVKNEVNIMIKNAVDVLFGGLTYWMVGFGLNTWVDGESNQFMGTSNFFVDADKTADHNGHIFSLFFFQTSFATTATTIVSGSMAERTKLESYIIFSVFNTFVYCFPSHWMWRSKEGWLHKLGAIDLAGKIANRFCICALQFFPLNIKLYVYIHLTLKYR
;
A
#
# COMPACT_ATOMS: atom_id res chain seq x y z
N MET A 1 9.51 -9.06 -4.65
CA MET A 1 10.21 -8.69 -3.38
C MET A 1 9.56 -9.30 -2.14
N GLN A 2 8.29 -9.70 -2.20
CA GLN A 2 7.49 -10.15 -1.05
C GLN A 2 8.10 -11.31 -0.23
N SER A 3 8.46 -12.41 -0.89
CA SER A 3 9.12 -13.54 -0.23
C SER A 3 10.47 -13.19 0.41
N GLY A 4 11.23 -12.27 -0.20
CA GLY A 4 12.50 -11.79 0.36
C GLY A 4 12.31 -11.00 1.65
N PHE A 5 11.32 -10.11 1.70
CA PHE A 5 10.97 -9.41 2.94
C PHE A 5 10.46 -10.36 4.02
N GLY A 6 9.64 -11.36 3.66
CA GLY A 6 9.14 -12.35 4.61
C GLY A 6 10.26 -13.14 5.28
N LEU A 7 11.28 -13.55 4.51
CA LEU A 7 12.46 -14.23 5.06
C LEU A 7 13.31 -13.31 5.96
N LEU A 8 13.50 -12.05 5.56
CA LEU A 8 14.25 -11.07 6.36
C LEU A 8 13.55 -10.74 7.69
N GLU A 9 12.23 -10.56 7.67
CA GLU A 9 11.43 -10.28 8.85
C GLU A 9 11.35 -11.50 9.77
N SER A 10 11.18 -12.70 9.20
CA SER A 10 11.22 -13.96 9.97
C SER A 10 12.56 -14.19 10.64
N GLY A 11 13.68 -13.81 9.99
CA GLY A 11 15.02 -13.92 10.57
C GLY A 11 15.34 -12.88 11.64
N SER A 12 14.56 -11.80 11.72
CA SER A 12 14.78 -10.68 12.65
C SER A 12 13.95 -10.78 13.93
N VAL A 13 13.16 -11.85 14.09
CA VAL A 13 12.15 -11.99 15.15
C VAL A 13 12.33 -13.27 15.93
N SER A 14 11.84 -13.28 17.18
CA SER A 14 11.87 -14.49 18.00
C SER A 14 11.11 -15.64 17.33
N VAL A 15 11.67 -16.85 17.42
CA VAL A 15 11.09 -18.14 16.96
C VAL A 15 9.63 -18.34 17.37
N LYS A 16 9.20 -17.76 18.50
CA LYS A 16 7.81 -17.86 18.98
C LYS A 16 6.81 -17.08 18.12
N ASN A 17 7.28 -16.08 17.37
CA ASN A 17 6.45 -15.14 16.60
C ASN A 17 6.70 -15.21 15.08
N GLU A 18 7.60 -16.08 14.62
CA GLU A 18 8.00 -16.20 13.20
C GLU A 18 6.81 -16.51 12.28
N VAL A 19 5.95 -17.46 12.68
CA VAL A 19 4.77 -17.88 11.92
C VAL A 19 3.78 -16.74 11.77
N ASN A 20 3.58 -15.94 12.82
CA ASN A 20 2.65 -14.82 12.79
C ASN A 20 3.11 -13.72 11.81
N ILE A 21 4.42 -13.55 11.62
CA ILE A 21 4.98 -12.58 10.67
C ILE A 21 4.89 -13.11 9.25
N MET A 22 5.18 -14.38 9.03
CA MET A 22 5.06 -15.00 7.71
C MET A 22 3.60 -14.95 7.21
N ILE A 23 2.63 -15.15 8.10
CA ILE A 23 1.21 -14.99 7.77
C ILE A 23 0.87 -13.54 7.42
N LYS A 24 1.40 -12.53 8.13
CA LYS A 24 1.18 -11.11 7.81
C LYS A 24 1.66 -10.77 6.41
N ASN A 25 2.84 -11.24 6.03
CA ASN A 25 3.40 -11.02 4.69
C ASN A 25 2.51 -11.65 3.59
N ALA A 26 2.00 -12.86 3.81
CA ALA A 26 1.06 -13.50 2.87
C ALA A 26 -0.27 -12.74 2.78
N VAL A 27 -0.80 -12.30 3.92
CA VAL A 27 -2.04 -11.51 4.01
C VAL A 27 -1.88 -10.15 3.31
N ASP A 28 -0.72 -9.51 3.41
CA ASP A 28 -0.45 -8.25 2.69
C ASP A 28 -0.51 -8.39 1.18
N VAL A 29 0.01 -9.48 0.64
CA VAL A 29 -0.07 -9.72 -0.81
C VAL A 29 -1.52 -9.87 -1.25
N LEU A 30 -2.33 -10.57 -0.45
CA LEU A 30 -3.74 -10.80 -0.76
C LEU A 30 -4.57 -9.52 -0.61
N PHE A 31 -4.57 -8.91 0.56
CA PHE A 31 -5.39 -7.74 0.85
C PHE A 31 -4.83 -6.46 0.21
N GLY A 32 -3.51 -6.29 0.18
CA GLY A 32 -2.85 -5.19 -0.53
C GLY A 32 -3.10 -5.27 -2.04
N GLY A 33 -2.94 -6.45 -2.63
CA GLY A 33 -3.25 -6.68 -4.04
C GLY A 33 -4.73 -6.45 -4.38
N LEU A 34 -5.65 -6.99 -3.56
CA LEU A 34 -7.10 -6.81 -3.74
C LEU A 34 -7.53 -5.35 -3.60
N THR A 35 -7.01 -4.63 -2.61
CA THR A 35 -7.35 -3.21 -2.42
C THR A 35 -6.76 -2.33 -3.52
N TYR A 36 -5.57 -2.67 -4.01
CA TYR A 36 -5.00 -1.98 -5.17
C TYR A 36 -5.81 -2.23 -6.44
N TRP A 37 -6.36 -3.45 -6.61
CA TRP A 37 -7.26 -3.79 -7.71
C TRP A 37 -8.60 -3.04 -7.64
N MET A 38 -9.24 -3.01 -6.47
CA MET A 38 -10.54 -2.36 -6.31
C MET A 38 -10.44 -0.83 -6.45
N VAL A 39 -9.44 -0.23 -5.81
CA VAL A 39 -9.40 1.24 -5.62
C VAL A 39 -8.07 1.87 -6.04
N GLY A 40 -6.95 1.18 -5.82
CA GLY A 40 -5.62 1.79 -5.99
C GLY A 40 -5.22 2.14 -7.43
N PHE A 41 -5.63 1.34 -8.41
CA PHE A 41 -5.41 1.67 -9.82
C PHE A 41 -6.27 2.86 -10.27
N GLY A 42 -7.52 2.92 -9.79
CA GLY A 42 -8.44 4.02 -10.09
C GLY A 42 -7.98 5.34 -9.49
N LEU A 43 -7.50 5.33 -8.24
CA LEU A 43 -6.99 6.53 -7.57
C LEU A 43 -5.71 7.10 -8.19
N ASN A 44 -4.86 6.23 -8.75
CA ASN A 44 -3.71 6.69 -9.51
C ASN A 44 -4.09 7.22 -10.90
N THR A 45 -5.27 6.83 -11.41
CA THR A 45 -5.80 7.07 -12.77
C THR A 45 -4.67 7.07 -13.81
N TRP A 46 -4.32 5.89 -14.31
CA TRP A 46 -3.27 5.73 -15.33
C TRP A 46 -3.80 5.88 -16.77
N VAL A 47 -5.10 5.72 -16.96
CA VAL A 47 -5.83 5.80 -18.23
C VAL A 47 -6.57 7.14 -18.32
N ASP A 48 -6.90 7.60 -19.52
CA ASP A 48 -7.63 8.87 -19.73
C ASP A 48 -8.95 8.89 -18.95
N GLY A 49 -9.10 9.88 -18.07
CA GLY A 49 -10.31 10.11 -17.29
C GLY A 49 -10.15 11.29 -16.34
N GLU A 50 -11.26 11.78 -15.81
CA GLU A 50 -11.26 12.96 -14.95
C GLU A 50 -10.44 12.72 -13.68
N SER A 51 -9.47 13.59 -13.48
CA SER A 51 -8.41 13.46 -12.51
C SER A 51 -8.03 14.86 -12.03
N ASN A 52 -8.02 15.05 -10.71
CA ASN A 52 -7.58 16.29 -10.09
C ASN A 52 -6.07 16.24 -9.85
N GLN A 53 -5.42 17.40 -9.66
CA GLN A 53 -3.96 17.49 -9.40
C GLN A 53 -3.47 16.66 -8.19
N PHE A 54 -4.40 16.26 -7.31
CA PHE A 54 -4.11 15.52 -6.09
C PHE A 54 -4.61 14.06 -6.11
N MET A 55 -5.60 13.72 -6.94
CA MET A 55 -6.18 12.37 -6.97
C MET A 55 -6.91 12.11 -8.29
N GLY A 56 -6.74 10.88 -8.79
CA GLY A 56 -7.54 10.33 -9.88
C GLY A 56 -8.90 9.83 -9.40
N THR A 57 -9.93 9.94 -10.23
CA THR A 57 -11.30 9.51 -9.89
C THR A 57 -11.91 8.55 -10.91
N SER A 58 -11.13 8.02 -11.86
CA SER A 58 -11.65 7.13 -12.92
C SER A 58 -11.01 5.74 -12.88
N ASN A 59 -11.71 4.74 -13.43
CA ASN A 59 -11.25 3.34 -13.57
C ASN A 59 -11.04 2.58 -12.25
N PHE A 60 -12.04 2.61 -11.38
CA PHE A 60 -12.16 1.66 -10.27
C PHE A 60 -12.50 0.27 -10.79
N PHE A 61 -11.95 -0.77 -10.17
CA PHE A 61 -11.98 -2.16 -10.66
C PHE A 61 -11.37 -2.30 -12.06
N VAL A 62 -10.07 -2.62 -12.11
CA VAL A 62 -9.40 -2.89 -13.39
C VAL A 62 -10.08 -4.07 -14.06
N ASP A 63 -10.88 -3.77 -15.09
CA ASP A 63 -11.57 -4.74 -15.92
C ASP A 63 -11.00 -4.69 -17.34
N ALA A 64 -11.06 -5.82 -18.03
CA ALA A 64 -10.63 -5.91 -19.42
C ALA A 64 -11.75 -5.37 -20.32
N ASP A 65 -11.62 -4.14 -20.80
CA ASP A 65 -12.52 -3.64 -21.85
C ASP A 65 -12.23 -4.43 -23.14
N LYS A 66 -13.18 -5.23 -23.60
CA LYS A 66 -13.04 -6.09 -24.80
C LYS A 66 -12.81 -5.29 -26.09
N THR A 67 -12.93 -3.96 -26.05
CA THR A 67 -12.89 -3.05 -27.19
C THR A 67 -11.55 -2.32 -27.34
N ALA A 68 -10.65 -2.41 -26.34
CA ALA A 68 -9.39 -1.66 -26.32
C ALA A 68 -8.18 -2.53 -26.73
N ASP A 69 -7.54 -2.19 -27.86
CA ASP A 69 -6.34 -2.85 -28.39
C ASP A 69 -5.10 -2.73 -27.46
N HIS A 70 -5.17 -1.91 -26.41
CA HIS A 70 -4.06 -1.64 -25.46
C HIS A 70 -4.19 -2.33 -24.10
N ASN A 71 -5.10 -3.29 -23.93
CA ASN A 71 -5.29 -4.00 -22.66
C ASN A 71 -4.00 -4.59 -22.08
N GLY A 72 -3.12 -5.14 -22.92
CA GLY A 72 -1.86 -5.73 -22.46
C GLY A 72 -0.96 -4.74 -21.70
N HIS A 73 -0.92 -3.47 -22.14
CA HIS A 73 -0.12 -2.43 -21.50
C HIS A 73 -0.73 -2.01 -20.15
N ILE A 74 -2.06 -1.91 -20.08
CA ILE A 74 -2.80 -1.55 -18.86
C ILE A 74 -2.59 -2.62 -17.78
N PHE A 75 -2.75 -3.90 -18.12
CA PHE A 75 -2.51 -4.98 -17.17
C PHE A 75 -1.04 -5.07 -16.74
N SER A 76 -0.09 -4.87 -17.66
CA SER A 76 1.34 -4.84 -17.31
C SER A 76 1.67 -3.72 -16.32
N LEU A 77 1.16 -2.50 -16.55
CA LEU A 77 1.30 -1.38 -15.62
C LEU A 77 0.62 -1.67 -14.28
N PHE A 78 -0.58 -2.27 -14.29
CA PHE A 78 -1.27 -2.68 -13.07
C PHE A 78 -0.42 -3.66 -12.24
N PHE A 79 0.13 -4.71 -12.86
CA PHE A 79 1.00 -5.67 -12.18
C PHE A 79 2.31 -5.05 -11.68
N PHE A 80 2.87 -4.10 -12.45
CA PHE A 80 4.05 -3.36 -12.02
C PHE A 80 3.75 -2.53 -10.78
N GLN A 81 2.68 -1.74 -10.80
CA GLN A 81 2.34 -0.83 -9.72
C GLN A 81 1.82 -1.53 -8.46
N THR A 82 1.02 -2.60 -8.61
CA THR A 82 0.58 -3.40 -7.47
C THR A 82 1.77 -4.02 -6.73
N SER A 83 2.85 -4.37 -7.44
CA SER A 83 4.07 -4.89 -6.81
C SER A 83 4.77 -3.85 -5.92
N PHE A 84 4.79 -2.57 -6.32
CA PHE A 84 5.33 -1.49 -5.49
C PHE A 84 4.42 -1.15 -4.32
N ALA A 85 3.11 -1.05 -4.55
CA ALA A 85 2.13 -0.80 -3.51
C ALA A 85 2.20 -1.85 -2.40
N THR A 86 2.21 -3.13 -2.79
CA THR A 86 2.33 -4.25 -1.84
C THR A 86 3.67 -4.19 -1.10
N THR A 87 4.77 -3.86 -1.79
CA THR A 87 6.09 -3.75 -1.16
C THR A 87 6.14 -2.62 -0.12
N ALA A 88 5.49 -1.48 -0.39
CA ALA A 88 5.38 -0.40 0.59
C ALA A 88 4.66 -0.86 1.87
N THR A 89 3.57 -1.64 1.73
CA THR A 89 2.84 -2.22 2.87
C THR A 89 3.68 -3.22 3.65
N THR A 90 4.46 -4.07 2.99
CA THR A 90 5.34 -5.02 3.68
C THR A 90 6.44 -4.34 4.49
N ILE A 91 7.07 -3.28 3.95
CA ILE A 91 8.09 -2.52 4.69
C ILE A 91 7.51 -1.94 5.98
N VAL A 92 6.27 -1.47 5.91
CA VAL A 92 5.53 -1.00 7.08
C VAL A 92 5.29 -2.15 8.07
N SER A 93 4.93 -3.34 7.59
CA SER A 93 4.76 -4.55 8.39
C SER A 93 5.97 -4.85 9.27
N GLY A 94 7.17 -4.80 8.68
CA GLY A 94 8.43 -5.11 9.37
C GLY A 94 8.74 -4.13 10.49
N SER A 95 8.35 -2.85 10.34
CA SER A 95 8.50 -1.85 11.40
C SER A 95 7.61 -2.11 12.62
N MET A 96 6.53 -2.88 12.45
CA MET A 96 5.53 -3.21 13.46
C MET A 96 5.63 -4.67 13.95
N ALA A 97 6.77 -5.32 13.72
CA ALA A 97 7.04 -6.69 14.11
C ALA A 97 6.81 -6.93 15.62
N GLU A 98 6.34 -8.13 15.97
CA GLU A 98 6.08 -8.62 17.35
C GLU A 98 5.01 -7.88 18.20
N ARG A 99 4.56 -6.68 17.82
CA ARG A 99 3.73 -5.82 18.69
C ARG A 99 2.29 -5.58 18.20
N THR A 100 1.89 -6.23 17.10
CA THR A 100 0.60 -6.00 16.44
C THR A 100 -0.23 -7.28 16.31
N LYS A 101 -1.53 -7.16 16.61
CA LYS A 101 -2.53 -8.20 16.32
C LYS A 101 -2.78 -8.27 14.81
N LEU A 102 -2.96 -9.47 14.28
CA LEU A 102 -3.19 -9.73 12.85
C LEU A 102 -4.45 -9.00 12.33
N GLU A 103 -5.52 -8.97 13.12
CA GLU A 103 -6.80 -8.34 12.72
C GLU A 103 -6.67 -6.83 12.49
N SER A 104 -6.02 -6.12 13.42
CA SER A 104 -5.77 -4.67 13.28
C SER A 104 -4.83 -4.38 12.12
N TYR A 105 -3.93 -5.32 11.81
CA TYR A 105 -2.98 -5.21 10.71
C TYR A 105 -3.67 -5.29 9.34
N ILE A 106 -4.69 -6.13 9.17
CA ILE A 106 -5.45 -6.23 7.92
C ILE A 106 -6.11 -4.89 7.58
N ILE A 107 -6.75 -4.25 8.56
CA ILE A 107 -7.40 -2.93 8.38
C ILE A 107 -6.34 -1.87 8.02
N PHE A 108 -5.19 -1.92 8.68
CA PHE A 108 -4.07 -1.04 8.38
C PHE A 108 -3.52 -1.25 6.95
N SER A 109 -3.39 -2.50 6.51
CA SER A 109 -2.91 -2.88 5.17
C SER A 109 -3.79 -2.25 4.07
N VAL A 110 -5.12 -2.27 4.26
CA VAL A 110 -6.08 -1.59 3.38
C VAL A 110 -5.86 -0.07 3.37
N PHE A 111 -5.70 0.54 4.54
CA PHE A 111 -5.47 1.99 4.64
C PHE A 111 -4.14 2.42 4.01
N ASN A 112 -3.09 1.62 4.17
CA ASN A 112 -1.78 1.93 3.63
C ASN A 112 -1.78 1.98 2.09
N THR A 113 -2.60 1.14 1.44
CA THR A 113 -2.79 1.21 -0.02
C THR A 113 -3.28 2.60 -0.46
N PHE A 114 -4.18 3.24 0.29
CA PHE A 114 -4.60 4.62 0.00
C PHE A 114 -3.47 5.62 0.17
N VAL A 115 -2.71 5.50 1.27
CA VAL A 115 -1.54 6.37 1.55
C VAL A 115 -0.49 6.27 0.45
N TYR A 116 -0.33 5.09 -0.18
CA TYR A 116 0.56 4.89 -1.31
C TYR A 116 0.04 5.54 -2.61
N CYS A 117 -1.27 5.52 -2.85
CA CYS A 117 -1.86 6.00 -4.10
C CYS A 117 -1.72 7.51 -4.30
N PHE A 118 -1.84 8.32 -3.25
CA PHE A 118 -1.69 9.78 -3.36
C PHE A 118 -0.31 10.24 -3.88
N PRO A 119 0.82 9.88 -3.25
CA PRO A 119 2.14 10.28 -3.72
C PRO A 119 2.51 9.63 -5.06
N SER A 120 2.01 8.42 -5.33
CA SER A 120 2.16 7.76 -6.62
C SER A 120 1.50 8.58 -7.74
N HIS A 121 0.28 9.07 -7.52
CA HIS A 121 -0.44 9.93 -8.44
C HIS A 121 0.27 11.27 -8.66
N TRP A 122 0.75 11.92 -7.60
CA TRP A 122 1.43 13.22 -7.70
C TRP A 122 2.71 13.18 -8.53
N MET A 123 3.39 12.03 -8.55
CA MET A 123 4.72 11.90 -9.14
C MET A 123 4.75 11.30 -10.52
N TRP A 124 3.96 10.25 -10.74
CA TRP A 124 4.05 9.45 -11.95
C TRP A 124 2.97 9.79 -12.97
N ARG A 125 2.01 10.65 -12.63
CA ARG A 125 1.06 11.21 -13.59
C ARG A 125 1.70 12.38 -14.34
N SER A 126 2.17 12.11 -15.56
CA SER A 126 2.97 13.06 -16.35
C SER A 126 2.26 14.35 -16.77
N LYS A 127 0.91 14.38 -16.85
CA LYS A 127 0.16 15.58 -17.32
C LYS A 127 -0.45 16.43 -16.19
N GLU A 128 -0.76 15.84 -15.04
CA GLU A 128 -1.61 16.47 -14.01
C GLU A 128 -1.03 16.43 -12.59
N GLY A 129 -0.04 15.58 -12.33
CA GLY A 129 0.60 15.46 -11.03
C GLY A 129 1.32 16.75 -10.64
N TRP A 130 0.93 17.33 -9.50
CA TRP A 130 1.53 18.59 -9.02
C TRP A 130 3.05 18.48 -8.84
N LEU A 131 3.52 17.38 -8.26
CA LEU A 131 4.94 17.18 -7.97
C LEU A 131 5.74 16.91 -9.26
N HIS A 132 5.12 16.29 -10.28
CA HIS A 132 5.69 16.15 -11.61
C HIS A 132 5.85 17.50 -12.31
N LYS A 133 4.85 18.40 -12.20
CA LYS A 133 4.91 19.77 -12.76
C LYS A 133 6.01 20.63 -12.13
N LEU A 134 6.36 20.36 -10.89
CA LEU A 134 7.50 21.00 -10.20
C LEU A 134 8.87 20.45 -10.66
N GLY A 135 8.91 19.47 -11.57
CA GLY A 135 10.14 18.90 -12.11
C GLY A 135 10.77 17.84 -11.23
N ALA A 136 10.06 17.30 -10.24
CA ALA A 136 10.58 16.19 -9.44
C ALA A 136 10.61 14.89 -10.26
N ILE A 137 11.73 14.17 -10.18
CA ILE A 137 11.97 12.92 -10.91
C ILE A 137 12.02 11.78 -9.90
N ASP A 138 11.07 10.85 -9.99
CA ASP A 138 11.10 9.58 -9.26
C ASP A 138 11.13 8.40 -10.24
N LEU A 139 12.31 7.79 -10.39
CA LEU A 139 12.54 6.70 -11.35
C LEU A 139 12.08 5.32 -10.83
N ALA A 140 11.95 5.15 -9.51
CA ALA A 140 11.78 3.82 -8.89
C ALA A 140 10.80 3.79 -7.70
N GLY A 141 10.02 4.87 -7.52
CA GLY A 141 8.99 4.94 -6.48
C GLY A 141 9.59 5.20 -5.11
N LYS A 142 10.79 5.78 -5.07
CA LYS A 142 11.50 6.04 -3.82
C LYS A 142 10.72 7.01 -2.95
N ILE A 143 10.08 8.01 -3.54
CA ILE A 143 9.34 9.04 -2.80
C ILE A 143 8.03 8.47 -2.30
N ALA A 144 7.28 7.75 -3.15
CA ALA A 144 6.02 7.12 -2.75
C ALA A 144 6.22 6.08 -1.63
N ASN A 145 7.21 5.19 -1.77
CA ASN A 145 7.51 4.19 -0.76
C ASN A 145 8.01 4.84 0.54
N ARG A 146 8.87 5.87 0.46
CA ARG A 146 9.36 6.58 1.64
C ARG A 146 8.28 7.41 2.33
N PHE A 147 7.29 7.89 1.58
CA PHE A 147 6.15 8.61 2.13
C PHE A 147 5.27 7.69 2.98
N CYS A 148 5.00 6.46 2.55
CA CYS A 148 4.32 5.44 3.38
C CYS A 148 5.07 5.17 4.70
N ILE A 149 6.40 5.07 4.63
CA ILE A 149 7.24 4.87 5.84
C ILE A 149 7.17 6.08 6.77
N CYS A 150 7.13 7.31 6.25
CA CYS A 150 6.97 8.52 7.07
C CYS A 150 5.54 8.69 7.61
N ALA A 151 4.52 8.26 6.88
CA ALA A 151 3.13 8.29 7.35
C ALA A 151 2.91 7.41 8.58
N LEU A 152 3.68 6.33 8.73
CA LEU A 152 3.75 5.55 9.97
C LEU A 152 4.28 6.32 11.18
N GLN A 153 5.17 7.30 10.98
CA GLN A 153 5.65 8.15 12.08
C GLN A 153 4.56 9.12 12.54
N PHE A 154 3.63 9.48 11.65
CA PHE A 154 2.46 10.30 11.95
C PHE A 154 1.26 9.51 12.47
N PHE A 155 1.14 8.21 12.18
CA PHE A 155 0.25 7.33 12.92
C PHE A 155 0.90 7.11 14.28
N PRO A 156 0.47 7.84 15.32
CA PRO A 156 1.15 7.74 16.59
C PRO A 156 1.11 6.28 17.02
N LEU A 157 2.22 5.82 17.60
CA LEU A 157 2.34 4.60 18.41
C LEU A 157 1.25 4.48 19.52
N ASN A 158 0.27 5.38 19.58
CA ASN A 158 -0.93 5.43 20.42
C ASN A 158 -2.07 4.49 20.01
N ILE A 159 -1.95 3.66 18.96
CA ILE A 159 -2.88 2.51 18.81
C ILE A 159 -2.74 1.53 19.99
N LYS A 160 -1.61 1.56 20.72
CA LYS A 160 -1.48 0.91 22.03
C LYS A 160 -2.43 1.49 23.10
N LEU A 161 -2.87 2.74 23.01
CA LEU A 161 -3.81 3.30 24.00
C LEU A 161 -5.27 3.02 23.62
N TYR A 162 -5.64 3.16 22.34
CA TYR A 162 -7.04 3.03 21.93
C TYR A 162 -7.57 1.59 22.02
N VAL A 163 -6.77 0.60 21.64
CA VAL A 163 -7.17 -0.83 21.74
C VAL A 163 -7.00 -1.34 23.18
N TYR A 164 -6.06 -0.80 23.95
CA TYR A 164 -5.89 -1.18 25.37
C TYR A 164 -6.99 -0.59 26.25
N ILE A 165 -7.44 0.65 26.00
CA ILE A 165 -8.62 1.26 26.64
C ILE A 165 -9.88 0.47 26.28
N HIS A 166 -10.03 0.01 25.03
CA HIS A 166 -11.22 -0.74 24.65
C HIS A 166 -11.24 -2.19 25.19
N LEU A 167 -10.07 -2.81 25.42
CA LEU A 167 -9.97 -4.15 26.02
C LEU A 167 -10.00 -4.15 27.55
N THR A 168 -9.56 -3.08 28.22
CA THR A 168 -9.66 -2.95 29.69
C THR A 168 -11.07 -2.54 30.16
N LEU A 169 -11.85 -1.85 29.33
CA LEU A 169 -13.25 -1.51 29.65
C LEU A 169 -14.24 -2.67 29.42
N LYS A 170 -13.84 -3.74 28.73
CA LYS A 170 -14.69 -4.93 28.50
C LYS A 170 -14.44 -6.07 29.50
N TYR A 171 -13.45 -5.91 30.39
CA TYR A 171 -13.08 -6.88 31.43
C TYR A 171 -13.03 -6.22 32.82
N ARG A 172 -13.95 -5.29 33.08
CA ARG A 172 -14.24 -4.80 34.43
C ARG A 172 -15.74 -4.76 34.65
#